data_AF-A0AAV5LET8-F1
#
_entry.id   AF-A0AAV5LET8-F1
#
_cell.length_a   1.000
_cell.length_b   1.000
_cell.length_c   1.000
_cell.angle_alpha   90.00
_cell.angle_beta   90.00
_cell.angle_gamma   90.00
#
_symmetry.space_group_name_H-M   'P 1'
#
loop_
_entity.id
_entity.type
_entity.pdbx_description
1 polymer ?
#
loop_
_entity_poly.entity_id
_entity_poly.type
_entity_poly.pdbx_seq_one_letter_code
_entity_poly.pdbx_strand_id
1 'polypeptide(L)'
;MYSSLPYALAQVLIELPYVFVQALIYGVIVYAMMKFEWTAAKFLWYIFFVYVTLLNFTFSGIMTVALTPNYHLASIGATGIFALWNLFTGFIVPLKRIPVWWKWYYWSCPLAYTLYGMMASQYGDQNDVLDYGVTVKELLRDYYGYRDDFLGVVAGVIVGFALLFALVFAIAVKLFNFQRR
;
A
#
# COMPACT_ATOMS: atom_id res chain seq x y z
N MET A 1 -26.26 8.57 21.86
CA MET A 1 -25.17 8.69 20.86
C MET A 1 -24.10 7.68 21.24
N TYR A 2 -23.74 6.76 20.34
CA TYR A 2 -22.74 5.73 20.62
C TYR A 2 -21.39 6.37 20.98
N SER A 3 -20.60 5.68 21.81
CA SER A 3 -19.22 6.09 22.08
C SER A 3 -18.43 6.09 20.76
N SER A 4 -17.49 7.02 20.63
CA SER A 4 -16.68 7.23 19.42
C SER A 4 -15.85 6.01 19.02
N LEU A 5 -15.41 5.21 20.01
CA LEU A 5 -14.60 4.01 19.79
C LEU A 5 -15.39 2.85 19.14
N PRO A 6 -16.58 2.45 19.65
CA PRO A 6 -17.45 1.50 18.95
C PRO A 6 -17.75 1.88 17.51
N TYR A 7 -17.96 3.17 17.22
CA TYR A 7 -18.20 3.65 15.85
C TYR A 7 -16.97 3.44 14.96
N ALA A 8 -15.79 3.87 15.41
CA ALA A 8 -14.56 3.71 14.63
C ALA A 8 -14.23 2.22 14.38
N LEU A 9 -14.42 1.36 15.37
CA LEU A 9 -14.22 -0.09 15.23
C LEU A 9 -15.23 -0.72 14.25
N ALA A 10 -16.51 -0.36 14.34
CA ALA A 10 -17.53 -0.85 13.42
C ALA A 10 -17.22 -0.44 11.97
N GLN A 11 -16.76 0.79 11.77
CA GLN A 11 -16.37 1.29 10.45
C GLN A 11 -15.13 0.57 9.90
N VAL A 12 -14.10 0.34 10.71
CA VAL A 12 -12.93 -0.43 10.24
C VAL A 12 -13.32 -1.87 9.90
N LEU A 13 -14.18 -2.50 10.71
CA LEU A 13 -14.59 -3.89 10.53
C LEU A 13 -15.44 -4.11 9.27
N ILE A 14 -16.32 -3.16 8.91
CA ILE A 14 -17.18 -3.32 7.72
C ILE A 14 -16.40 -3.16 6.41
N GLU A 15 -15.31 -2.38 6.42
CA GLU A 15 -14.46 -2.16 5.25
C GLU A 15 -13.64 -3.40 4.88
N LEU A 16 -13.23 -4.22 5.86
CA LEU A 16 -12.43 -5.44 5.62
C LEU A 16 -13.09 -6.39 4.58
N PRO A 17 -14.33 -6.89 4.77
CA PRO A 17 -14.95 -7.79 3.81
C PRO A 17 -15.24 -7.11 2.47
N TYR A 18 -15.60 -5.82 2.49
CA TYR A 18 -15.92 -5.09 1.26
C TYR A 18 -14.68 -4.93 0.36
N VAL A 19 -13.58 -4.46 0.95
CA VAL A 19 -12.30 -4.31 0.26
C VAL A 19 -11.74 -5.67 -0.16
N PHE A 20 -12.00 -6.74 0.58
CA PHE A 20 -11.57 -8.09 0.21
C PHE A 20 -12.26 -8.58 -1.07
N VAL A 21 -13.58 -8.43 -1.16
CA VAL A 21 -14.34 -8.78 -2.37
C VAL A 21 -13.88 -7.91 -3.55
N GLN A 22 -13.68 -6.62 -3.33
CA GLN A 22 -13.16 -5.71 -4.36
C GLN A 22 -11.77 -6.13 -4.84
N ALA A 23 -10.86 -6.47 -3.92
CA ALA A 23 -9.51 -6.92 -4.22
C ALA A 23 -9.49 -8.25 -4.99
N LEU A 24 -10.41 -9.18 -4.67
CA LEU A 24 -10.55 -10.43 -5.41
C LEU A 24 -11.01 -10.20 -6.85
N ILE A 25 -12.08 -9.42 -7.04
CA ILE A 25 -12.64 -9.16 -8.37
C ILE A 25 -11.60 -8.44 -9.22
N TYR A 26 -11.04 -7.35 -8.72
CA TYR A 26 -10.02 -6.58 -9.44
C TYR A 26 -8.75 -7.39 -9.66
N GLY A 27 -8.26 -8.07 -8.62
CA GLY A 27 -7.02 -8.82 -8.64
C GLY A 27 -7.05 -9.97 -9.65
N VAL A 28 -8.11 -10.77 -9.67
CA VAL A 28 -8.25 -11.91 -10.62
C VAL A 28 -8.23 -11.43 -12.07
N ILE A 29 -8.98 -10.37 -12.38
CA ILE A 29 -9.06 -9.83 -13.74
C ILE A 29 -7.68 -9.34 -14.20
N VAL A 30 -7.00 -8.53 -13.39
CA VAL A 30 -5.70 -7.97 -13.75
C VAL A 30 -4.63 -9.07 -13.83
N TYR A 31 -4.65 -10.04 -12.93
CA TYR A 31 -3.70 -11.15 -12.95
C TYR A 31 -3.79 -11.94 -14.25
N ALA A 32 -5.01 -12.21 -14.72
CA ALA A 32 -5.25 -12.88 -15.99
C ALA A 32 -4.80 -12.05 -17.20
N MET A 33 -5.07 -10.73 -17.19
CA MET A 33 -4.68 -9.83 -18.28
C MET A 33 -3.16 -9.68 -18.43
N MET A 34 -2.44 -9.63 -17.30
CA MET A 34 -0.99 -9.50 -17.27
C MET A 34 -0.24 -10.79 -17.64
N LYS A 35 -0.98 -11.91 -17.79
CA LYS A 35 -0.43 -13.24 -18.08
C LYS A 35 0.65 -13.67 -17.07
N PHE A 36 0.45 -13.35 -15.79
CA PHE A 36 1.35 -13.81 -14.73
C PHE A 36 1.32 -15.34 -14.63
N GLU A 37 2.40 -15.91 -14.09
CA GLU A 37 2.52 -17.34 -13.88
C GLU A 37 1.45 -17.84 -12.90
N TRP A 38 0.62 -18.81 -13.32
CA TRP A 38 -0.46 -19.35 -12.51
C TRP A 38 0.06 -20.37 -11.48
N THR A 39 0.82 -19.89 -10.50
CA THR A 39 1.22 -20.64 -9.31
C THR A 39 0.44 -20.14 -8.10
N ALA A 40 -0.11 -21.06 -7.28
CA ALA A 40 -0.91 -20.71 -6.11
C ALA A 40 -0.18 -19.74 -5.16
N ALA A 41 1.13 -19.92 -4.95
CA ALA A 41 1.94 -19.02 -4.13
C ALA A 41 1.99 -17.59 -4.68
N LYS A 42 2.32 -17.41 -5.97
CA LYS A 42 2.41 -16.10 -6.63
C LYS A 42 1.06 -15.39 -6.69
N PHE A 43 0.00 -16.14 -6.96
CA PHE A 43 -1.36 -15.62 -6.97
C PHE A 43 -1.82 -15.14 -5.58
N LEU A 44 -1.58 -15.94 -4.52
CA LEU A 44 -1.94 -15.55 -3.16
C LEU A 44 -1.15 -14.33 -2.68
N TRP A 45 0.15 -14.26 -2.99
CA TRP A 45 0.96 -13.07 -2.71
C TRP A 45 0.43 -11.84 -3.44
N TYR A 46 0.07 -11.98 -4.71
CA TYR A 46 -0.50 -10.89 -5.49
C TYR A 46 -1.81 -10.38 -4.89
N ILE A 47 -2.77 -11.28 -4.60
CA ILE A 47 -4.05 -10.90 -3.96
C ILE A 47 -3.81 -10.26 -2.59
N PHE A 48 -2.87 -10.77 -1.80
CA PHE A 48 -2.50 -10.20 -0.52
C PHE A 48 -2.01 -8.75 -0.65
N PHE A 49 -1.05 -8.47 -1.54
CA PHE A 49 -0.54 -7.12 -1.73
C PHE A 49 -1.61 -6.18 -2.29
N VAL A 50 -2.44 -6.62 -3.23
CA VAL A 50 -3.56 -5.83 -3.75
C VAL A 50 -4.56 -5.51 -2.63
N TYR A 51 -4.97 -6.50 -1.84
CA TYR A 51 -5.91 -6.32 -0.74
C TYR A 51 -5.39 -5.35 0.31
N VAL A 52 -4.17 -5.55 0.81
CA VAL A 52 -3.60 -4.69 1.87
C VAL A 52 -3.33 -3.28 1.34
N THR A 53 -2.99 -3.13 0.05
CA THR A 53 -2.83 -1.80 -0.56
C THR A 53 -4.16 -1.06 -0.63
N LEU A 54 -5.24 -1.71 -1.07
CA LEU A 54 -6.57 -1.11 -1.08
C LEU A 54 -7.02 -0.74 0.34
N LEU A 55 -6.77 -1.60 1.34
CA LEU A 55 -7.02 -1.25 2.74
C LEU A 55 -6.25 -0.02 3.22
N ASN A 56 -4.95 0.07 2.87
CA ASN A 56 -4.14 1.24 3.21
C ASN A 56 -4.73 2.52 2.60
N PHE A 57 -5.17 2.48 1.34
CA PHE A 57 -5.84 3.62 0.72
C PHE A 57 -7.15 3.98 1.43
N THR A 58 -8.02 3.00 1.69
CA THR A 58 -9.29 3.21 2.40
C THR A 58 -9.06 3.83 3.78
N PHE A 59 -8.19 3.24 4.60
CA PHE A 59 -7.92 3.75 5.94
C PHE A 59 -7.20 5.10 5.94
N SER A 60 -6.29 5.36 5.00
CA SER A 60 -5.67 6.68 4.86
C SER A 60 -6.68 7.76 4.48
N GLY A 61 -7.67 7.43 3.64
CA GLY A 61 -8.75 8.33 3.26
C GLY A 61 -9.68 8.65 4.44
N ILE A 62 -10.14 7.61 5.15
CA ILE A 62 -11.00 7.75 6.33
C ILE A 62 -10.27 8.52 7.45
N MET A 63 -8.99 8.24 7.68
CA MET A 63 -8.14 8.98 8.61
C MET A 63 -8.06 10.47 8.25
N THR A 64 -7.83 10.78 6.97
CA THR A 64 -7.70 12.17 6.51
C THR A 64 -8.99 12.94 6.71
N VAL A 65 -10.14 12.34 6.41
CA VAL A 65 -11.46 12.94 6.67
C VAL A 65 -11.66 13.18 8.17
N ALA A 66 -11.32 12.22 9.03
CA ALA A 66 -11.48 12.36 10.48
C ALA A 66 -10.59 13.43 11.13
N LEU A 67 -9.43 13.72 10.54
CA LEU A 67 -8.50 14.75 11.03
C LEU A 67 -8.88 16.16 10.58
N THR A 68 -9.74 16.30 9.57
CA THR A 68 -10.11 17.60 9.00
C THR A 68 -11.53 18.03 9.35
N PRO A 69 -11.77 19.34 9.57
CA PRO A 69 -13.11 19.84 9.88
C PRO A 69 -14.04 19.94 8.65
N ASN A 70 -13.49 19.90 7.42
CA ASN A 70 -14.26 20.05 6.18
C ASN A 70 -13.75 19.09 5.10
N TYR A 71 -14.67 18.46 4.36
CA TYR A 71 -14.39 17.57 3.25
C TYR A 71 -13.52 18.20 2.15
N HIS A 72 -13.70 19.48 1.82
CA HIS A 72 -12.85 20.15 0.83
C HIS A 72 -11.38 20.17 1.26
N LEU A 73 -11.11 20.41 2.55
CA LEU A 73 -9.75 20.40 3.09
C LEU A 73 -9.19 18.97 3.13
N ALA A 74 -10.03 17.98 3.47
CA ALA A 74 -9.67 16.57 3.43
C ALA A 74 -9.20 16.15 2.03
N SER A 75 -9.95 16.54 1.00
CA SER A 75 -9.68 16.20 -0.40
C SER A 75 -8.36 16.81 -0.89
N ILE A 76 -8.12 18.09 -0.58
CA ILE A 76 -6.85 18.77 -0.93
C ILE A 76 -5.67 18.11 -0.21
N GLY A 77 -5.81 17.83 1.10
CA GLY A 77 -4.78 17.17 1.90
C GLY A 77 -4.44 15.77 1.39
N ALA A 78 -5.46 14.94 1.14
CA ALA A 78 -5.29 13.60 0.59
C ALA A 78 -4.62 13.62 -0.79
N THR A 79 -5.01 14.56 -1.65
CA THR A 79 -4.40 14.72 -2.99
C THR A 79 -2.91 15.05 -2.88
N GLY A 80 -2.52 15.94 -1.96
CA GLY A 80 -1.11 16.26 -1.71
C GLY A 80 -0.31 15.07 -1.20
N ILE A 81 -0.87 14.32 -0.24
CA ILE A 81 -0.23 13.11 0.31
C ILE A 81 -0.05 12.05 -0.79
N PHE A 82 -1.08 11.80 -1.60
CA PHE A 82 -1.02 10.83 -2.69
C PHE A 82 -0.04 11.24 -3.79
N ALA A 83 0.06 12.54 -4.12
CA ALA A 83 1.05 13.03 -5.08
C ALA A 83 2.48 12.76 -4.59
N LEU A 84 2.76 12.99 -3.31
CA LEU A 84 4.07 12.71 -2.73
C LEU A 84 4.34 11.20 -2.67
N TRP A 85 3.35 10.39 -2.28
CA TRP A 85 3.50 8.93 -2.32
C TRP A 85 3.81 8.44 -3.73
N ASN A 86 3.11 8.96 -4.74
CA ASN A 86 3.31 8.61 -6.16
C ASN A 86 4.78 8.83 -6.61
N LEU A 87 5.34 10.00 -6.29
CA LEU A 87 6.70 10.38 -6.66
C LEU A 87 7.77 9.46 -6.02
N PHE A 88 7.55 9.08 -4.76
CA PHE A 88 8.51 8.30 -3.96
C PHE A 88 8.17 6.81 -3.85
N THR A 89 7.27 6.29 -4.69
CA THR A 89 6.93 4.86 -4.74
C THR A 89 8.10 3.94 -5.13
N GLY A 90 9.20 4.49 -5.65
CA GLY A 90 10.32 3.70 -6.17
C GLY A 90 10.26 3.40 -7.66
N PHE A 91 9.11 3.64 -8.32
CA PHE A 91 8.97 3.48 -9.78
C PHE A 91 9.57 4.67 -10.54
N ILE A 92 9.12 5.89 -10.22
CA ILE A 92 9.58 7.12 -10.88
C ILE A 92 11.01 7.44 -10.46
N VAL A 93 11.28 7.39 -9.15
CA VAL A 93 12.61 7.60 -8.58
C VAL A 93 13.06 6.32 -7.88
N PRO A 94 14.01 5.55 -8.46
CA PRO A 94 14.54 4.33 -7.84
C PRO A 94 15.21 4.63 -6.50
N LEU A 95 15.06 3.72 -5.53
CA LEU A 95 15.61 3.87 -4.18
C LEU A 95 17.11 4.24 -4.16
N LYS A 96 17.90 3.68 -5.07
CA LYS A 96 19.35 3.93 -5.16
C LYS A 96 19.70 5.34 -5.61
N ARG A 97 18.80 6.03 -6.32
CA ARG A 97 18.97 7.40 -6.81
C ARG A 97 18.46 8.46 -5.83
N ILE A 98 17.74 8.08 -4.79
CA ILE A 98 17.25 9.01 -3.77
C ILE A 98 18.43 9.43 -2.86
N PRO A 99 18.65 10.75 -2.66
CA PRO A 99 19.69 11.24 -1.77
C PRO A 99 19.47 10.73 -0.35
N VAL A 100 20.56 10.47 0.39
CA VAL A 100 20.52 9.77 1.69
C VAL A 100 19.55 10.43 2.68
N TRP A 101 19.48 11.76 2.67
CA TRP A 101 18.59 12.53 3.55
C TRP A 101 17.10 12.47 3.20
N TRP A 102 16.70 12.01 1.99
CA TRP A 102 15.29 11.77 1.62
C TRP A 102 14.88 10.30 1.69
N LYS A 103 15.82 9.38 1.96
CA LYS A 103 15.51 7.93 1.96
C LYS A 103 14.48 7.54 3.01
N TRP A 104 14.40 8.26 4.14
CA TRP A 104 13.38 7.99 5.16
C TRP A 104 11.95 8.12 4.60
N TYR A 105 11.74 9.03 3.63
CA TYR A 105 10.42 9.25 3.06
C TYR A 105 9.96 8.05 2.22
N TYR A 106 10.88 7.43 1.48
CA TYR A 106 10.62 6.18 0.78
C TYR A 106 10.10 5.09 1.73
N TRP A 107 10.76 4.93 2.89
CA TRP A 107 10.33 3.95 3.90
C TRP A 107 9.06 4.36 4.65
N SER A 108 8.63 5.62 4.58
CA SER A 108 7.35 6.07 5.13
C SER A 108 6.17 5.90 4.17
N CYS A 109 6.45 5.63 2.90
CA CYS A 109 5.45 5.52 1.85
C CYS A 109 4.91 4.08 1.76
N PRO A 110 3.62 3.82 2.06
CA PRO A 110 3.06 2.47 1.98
C PRO A 110 3.11 1.91 0.56
N LEU A 111 2.97 2.77 -0.46
CA LEU A 111 3.02 2.35 -1.87
C LEU A 111 4.38 1.82 -2.30
N ALA A 112 5.47 2.26 -1.68
CA ALA A 112 6.80 1.75 -1.97
C ALA A 112 6.91 0.26 -1.61
N TYR A 113 6.29 -0.15 -0.50
CA TYR A 113 6.22 -1.54 -0.06
C TYR A 113 5.29 -2.38 -0.95
N THR A 114 4.18 -1.80 -1.42
CA THR A 114 3.32 -2.48 -2.42
C THR A 114 4.11 -2.84 -3.65
N LEU A 115 4.80 -1.85 -4.25
CA LEU A 115 5.55 -2.06 -5.48
C LEU A 115 6.69 -3.05 -5.27
N TYR A 116 7.43 -2.91 -4.17
CA TYR A 116 8.47 -3.86 -3.78
C TYR A 116 7.91 -5.28 -3.68
N GLY A 117 6.81 -5.46 -2.94
CA GLY A 117 6.23 -6.77 -2.67
C GLY A 117 5.66 -7.44 -3.92
N MET A 118 4.98 -6.67 -4.77
CA MET A 118 4.47 -7.18 -6.04
C MET A 118 5.61 -7.57 -6.99
N MET A 119 6.62 -6.73 -7.15
CA MET A 119 7.74 -7.02 -8.04
C MET A 119 8.57 -8.20 -7.54
N ALA A 120 8.91 -8.25 -6.26
CA ALA A 120 9.65 -9.37 -5.68
C ALA A 120 8.87 -10.69 -5.73
N SER A 121 7.56 -10.68 -5.45
CA SER A 121 6.75 -11.92 -5.48
C SER A 121 6.52 -12.49 -6.88
N GLN A 122 6.38 -11.65 -7.90
CA GLN A 122 6.12 -12.11 -9.27
C GLN A 122 7.40 -12.44 -10.04
N TYR A 123 8.40 -11.58 -9.91
CA TYR A 123 9.59 -11.57 -10.76
C TYR A 123 10.89 -11.92 -10.04
N GLY A 124 10.87 -12.10 -8.72
CA GLY A 124 12.07 -12.42 -7.92
C GLY A 124 12.77 -13.74 -8.28
N ASP A 125 12.02 -14.68 -8.86
CA ASP A 125 12.52 -16.00 -9.25
C ASP A 125 12.66 -16.16 -10.79
N GLN A 126 12.39 -15.11 -11.56
CA GLN A 126 12.52 -15.16 -13.02
C GLN A 126 13.96 -14.86 -13.46
N ASN A 127 14.57 -15.84 -14.11
CA ASN A 127 15.91 -15.75 -14.70
C ASN A 127 15.88 -15.41 -16.19
N ASP A 128 14.73 -14.97 -16.71
CA ASP A 128 14.61 -14.56 -18.11
C ASP A 128 15.57 -13.41 -18.42
N VAL A 129 16.36 -13.60 -19.48
CA VAL A 129 17.35 -12.63 -19.94
C VAL A 129 16.63 -11.60 -20.79
N LEU A 130 16.70 -10.33 -20.38
CA LEU A 130 16.17 -9.21 -21.15
C LEU A 130 17.07 -8.93 -22.36
N ASP A 131 16.56 -8.20 -23.36
CA ASP A 131 17.30 -7.83 -24.58
C ASP A 131 18.64 -7.11 -24.31
N TYR A 132 18.81 -6.55 -23.11
CA TYR A 132 20.03 -5.90 -22.62
C TYR A 132 21.06 -6.86 -21.99
N GLY A 133 20.81 -8.17 -22.02
CA GLY A 133 21.73 -9.21 -21.54
C GLY A 133 21.74 -9.42 -20.01
N VAL A 134 20.83 -8.78 -19.27
CA VAL A 134 20.68 -8.94 -17.81
C VAL A 134 19.40 -9.70 -17.47
N THR A 135 19.42 -10.48 -16.39
CA THR A 135 18.20 -11.17 -15.93
C THR A 135 17.23 -10.20 -15.27
N VAL A 136 15.92 -10.50 -15.29
CA VAL A 136 14.90 -9.71 -14.59
C VAL A 136 15.24 -9.57 -13.10
N LYS A 137 15.67 -10.67 -12.47
CA LYS A 137 16.12 -10.68 -11.08
C LYS A 137 17.28 -9.72 -10.80
N GLU A 138 18.29 -9.71 -11.67
CA GLU A 138 19.45 -8.84 -11.54
C GLU A 138 19.07 -7.37 -11.73
N LEU A 139 18.17 -7.06 -12.67
CA LEU A 139 17.61 -5.71 -12.83
C LEU A 139 16.88 -5.24 -11.55
N LEU A 140 16.03 -6.08 -10.97
CA LEU A 140 15.29 -5.74 -9.75
C LEU A 140 16.22 -5.51 -8.57
N ARG A 141 17.29 -6.30 -8.45
CA ARG A 141 18.29 -6.15 -7.38
C ARG A 141 19.24 -4.97 -7.58
N ASP A 142 19.69 -4.74 -8.80
CA ASP A 142 20.74 -3.77 -9.10
C ASP A 142 20.20 -2.39 -9.43
N TYR A 143 19.04 -2.29 -10.05
CA TYR A 143 18.41 -1.00 -10.34
C TYR A 143 17.46 -0.56 -9.23
N TYR A 144 16.53 -1.43 -8.82
CA TYR A 144 15.50 -1.09 -7.82
C TYR A 144 15.92 -1.40 -6.38
N GLY A 145 16.85 -2.34 -6.17
CA GLY A 145 17.26 -2.76 -4.82
C GLY A 145 16.30 -3.76 -4.17
N TYR A 146 15.42 -4.39 -4.96
CA TYR A 146 14.46 -5.37 -4.46
C TYR A 146 15.15 -6.70 -4.21
N ARG A 147 14.89 -7.26 -3.04
CA ARG A 147 15.40 -8.55 -2.54
C ARG A 147 14.24 -9.43 -2.13
N ASP A 148 14.25 -10.65 -2.63
CA ASP A 148 13.18 -11.63 -2.43
C ASP A 148 13.10 -12.12 -0.98
N ASP A 149 14.25 -12.23 -0.31
CA ASP A 149 14.35 -12.60 1.11
C ASP A 149 13.63 -11.62 2.05
N PHE A 150 13.39 -10.39 1.59
CA PHE A 150 12.74 -9.33 2.39
C PHE A 150 11.22 -9.29 2.21
N LEU A 151 10.65 -10.16 1.37
CA LEU A 151 9.22 -10.15 1.03
C LEU A 151 8.31 -10.25 2.27
N GLY A 152 8.66 -11.13 3.22
CA GLY A 152 7.91 -11.29 4.46
C GLY A 152 7.94 -10.04 5.36
N VAL A 153 9.06 -9.32 5.38
CA VAL A 153 9.17 -8.07 6.15
C VAL A 153 8.33 -6.98 5.49
N VAL A 154 8.38 -6.87 4.16
CA VAL A 154 7.56 -5.94 3.37
C VAL A 154 6.07 -6.18 3.60
N ALA A 155 5.66 -7.46 3.63
CA ALA A 155 4.29 -7.87 3.95
C ALA A 155 3.87 -7.47 5.38
N GLY A 156 4.76 -7.63 6.36
CA GLY A 156 4.49 -7.19 7.74
C GLY A 156 4.38 -5.65 7.84
N VAL A 157 5.26 -4.92 7.17
CA VAL A 157 5.29 -3.45 7.22
C VAL A 157 4.04 -2.84 6.59
N ILE A 158 3.60 -3.35 5.43
CA ILE A 158 2.40 -2.81 4.76
C ILE A 158 1.11 -3.06 5.56
N VAL A 159 1.02 -4.19 6.27
CA VAL A 159 -0.05 -4.44 7.26
C VAL A 159 0.08 -3.50 8.45
N GLY A 160 1.31 -3.25 8.92
CA GLY A 160 1.60 -2.28 9.98
C GLY A 160 1.10 -0.88 9.65
N PHE A 161 1.27 -0.41 8.41
CA PHE A 161 0.71 0.86 7.95
C PHE A 161 -0.82 0.89 7.98
N ALA A 162 -1.48 -0.19 7.55
CA ALA A 162 -2.94 -0.28 7.60
C ALA A 162 -3.45 -0.18 9.05
N LEU A 163 -2.81 -0.91 9.98
CA LEU A 163 -3.13 -0.85 11.41
C LEU A 163 -2.85 0.54 12.00
N LEU A 164 -1.76 1.19 11.60
CA LEU A 164 -1.41 2.53 12.02
C LEU A 164 -2.47 3.54 11.57
N PHE A 165 -2.91 3.50 10.31
CA PHE A 165 -3.96 4.39 9.81
C PHE A 165 -5.29 4.15 10.53
N ALA A 166 -5.67 2.89 10.79
CA ALA A 166 -6.86 2.55 11.55
C ALA A 166 -6.79 3.05 13.01
N LEU A 167 -5.62 2.98 13.64
CA LEU A 167 -5.39 3.47 15.00
C LEU A 167 -5.47 5.00 15.05
N VAL A 168 -4.80 5.69 14.12
CA VAL A 168 -4.86 7.16 14.03
C VAL A 168 -6.29 7.62 13.79
N PHE A 169 -7.04 6.93 12.93
CA PHE A 169 -8.47 7.19 12.73
C PHE A 169 -9.27 7.05 14.04
N ALA A 170 -9.11 5.95 14.77
CA ALA A 170 -9.81 5.73 16.04
C ALA A 170 -9.49 6.81 17.09
N ILE A 171 -8.24 7.28 17.15
CA ILE A 171 -7.82 8.39 18.02
C ILE A 171 -8.41 9.71 17.53
N ALA A 172 -8.38 9.99 16.22
CA ALA A 172 -8.89 11.22 15.63
C ALA A 172 -10.38 11.40 15.92
N VAL A 173 -11.19 10.35 15.74
CA VAL A 173 -12.63 10.38 16.06
C VAL A 173 -12.88 10.62 17.55
N LYS A 174 -11.99 10.15 18.43
CA LYS A 174 -12.09 10.37 19.88
C LYS A 174 -11.74 11.82 20.27
N LEU A 175 -10.68 12.39 19.70
CA LEU A 175 -10.16 13.71 20.07
C LEU A 175 -10.89 14.85 19.36
N PHE A 176 -11.13 14.70 18.06
CA PHE A 176 -11.61 15.74 17.18
C PHE A 176 -13.07 15.54 16.80
N ASN A 177 -13.95 15.25 17.77
CA ASN A 177 -15.36 14.97 17.52
C ASN A 177 -16.11 16.19 16.92
N PHE A 178 -15.90 16.46 15.62
CA PHE A 178 -16.43 17.60 14.86
C PHE A 178 -17.92 17.44 14.55
N GLN A 179 -18.50 16.24 14.71
CA GLN A 179 -19.92 15.96 14.51
C GLN A 179 -20.82 16.50 15.64
N ARG A 180 -20.25 17.09 16.69
CA ARG A 180 -20.99 17.67 17.82
C ARG A 180 -21.13 19.20 17.77
N ARG A 181 -20.75 19.85 16.67
CA ARG A 181 -20.96 21.30 16.46
C ARG A 181 -22.09 21.55 15.49
#